data_AF-A0A356Z5A1-F1
#
_entry.id   AF-A0A356Z5A1-F1
#
_cell.length_a   1.000
_cell.length_b   1.000
_cell.length_c   1.000
_cell.angle_alpha   90.00
_cell.angle_beta   90.00
_cell.angle_gamma   90.00
#
_symmetry.space_group_name_H-M   'P 1'
#
loop_
_entity.id
_entity.type
_entity.pdbx_description
1 polymer ?
#
loop_
_entity_poly.entity_id
_entity_poly.type
_entity_poly.pdbx_seq_one_letter_code
_entity_poly.pdbx_strand_id
1 'polypeptide(L)'
;MICPKCKEQTGNGFPCSRCGFNPETSKWVIIARVYPPNDVIIESLLRSYEIPAKFIREAIGTVQGLSIGPLAEVKIAVPEEIASETAEIIKSYDDEP
;
A
#
# COMPACT_ATOMS: atom_id res chain seq x y z
N MET A 1 -6.28 -16.62 -3.75
CA MET A 1 -6.11 -15.17 -3.55
C MET A 1 -7.20 -14.72 -2.62
N ILE A 2 -6.88 -13.92 -1.61
CA ILE A 2 -7.88 -13.32 -0.74
C ILE A 2 -8.25 -11.94 -1.30
N CYS A 3 -9.55 -11.62 -1.31
CA CYS A 3 -9.98 -10.28 -1.71
C CYS A 3 -9.55 -9.26 -0.64
N PRO A 4 -8.78 -8.22 -0.96
CA PRO A 4 -8.29 -7.26 0.02
C PRO A 4 -9.41 -6.40 0.64
N LYS A 5 -10.59 -6.33 -0.01
CA LYS A 5 -11.74 -5.56 0.49
C LYS A 5 -12.66 -6.35 1.43
N CYS A 6 -12.95 -7.61 1.10
CA CYS A 6 -13.94 -8.42 1.86
C CYS A 6 -13.37 -9.68 2.50
N LYS A 7 -12.05 -9.93 2.35
CA LYS A 7 -11.31 -11.05 2.93
C LYS A 7 -11.84 -12.44 2.52
N GLU A 8 -12.63 -12.50 1.46
CA GLU A 8 -13.17 -13.74 0.90
C GLU A 8 -12.16 -14.41 -0.05
N GLN A 9 -12.16 -15.75 -0.06
CA GLN A 9 -11.38 -16.52 -1.03
C GLN A 9 -11.93 -16.28 -2.44
N THR A 10 -11.14 -15.63 -3.29
CA THR A 10 -11.53 -15.32 -4.66
C THR A 10 -10.94 -16.37 -5.61
N GLY A 11 -11.79 -17.20 -6.20
CA GLY A 11 -11.37 -18.32 -7.06
C GLY A 11 -10.88 -17.90 -8.45
N ASN A 12 -11.48 -16.87 -9.06
CA ASN A 12 -11.25 -16.50 -10.47
C ASN A 12 -10.60 -15.11 -10.67
N GLY A 13 -9.84 -14.62 -9.69
CA GLY A 13 -9.25 -13.28 -9.76
C GLY A 13 -10.30 -12.16 -9.64
N PHE A 14 -9.96 -10.96 -10.08
CA PHE A 14 -10.85 -9.80 -10.01
C PHE A 14 -11.72 -9.68 -11.28
N PRO A 15 -12.96 -9.16 -11.19
CA PRO A 15 -13.62 -8.56 -10.03
C PRO A 15 -14.07 -9.61 -8.99
N CYS A 16 -13.99 -9.25 -7.70
CA CYS A 16 -14.41 -10.15 -6.62
C CYS A 16 -15.91 -10.46 -6.69
N SER A 17 -16.29 -11.73 -6.78
CA SER A 17 -17.70 -12.16 -6.91
C SER A 17 -18.58 -11.82 -5.69
N ARG A 18 -17.98 -11.52 -4.53
CA ARG A 18 -18.73 -11.19 -3.30
C ARG A 18 -18.98 -9.70 -3.12
N CYS A 19 -17.99 -8.84 -3.41
CA CYS A 19 -18.08 -7.40 -3.14
C CYS A 19 -17.86 -6.51 -4.38
N GLY A 20 -17.63 -7.10 -5.55
CA GLY A 20 -17.40 -6.39 -6.81
C GLY A 20 -16.05 -5.70 -6.93
N PHE A 21 -15.15 -5.82 -5.94
CA PHE A 21 -13.87 -5.13 -5.93
C PHE A 21 -13.02 -5.50 -7.14
N ASN A 22 -12.50 -4.49 -7.85
CA ASN A 22 -11.60 -4.68 -8.98
C ASN A 22 -10.45 -3.65 -8.98
N PRO A 23 -9.23 -4.06 -8.62
CA PRO A 23 -8.10 -3.14 -8.49
C PRO A 23 -7.68 -2.50 -9.81
N GLU A 24 -8.03 -3.09 -10.96
CA GLU A 24 -7.71 -2.56 -12.29
C GLU A 24 -8.56 -1.34 -12.64
N THR A 25 -9.80 -1.29 -12.18
CA THR A 25 -10.73 -0.17 -12.43
C THR A 25 -10.85 0.77 -11.24
N SER A 26 -10.34 0.39 -10.06
CA SER A 26 -10.38 1.25 -8.88
C SER A 26 -9.45 2.45 -9.04
N LYS A 27 -9.88 3.59 -8.51
CA LYS A 27 -9.05 4.78 -8.35
C LYS A 27 -7.99 4.53 -7.28
N TRP A 28 -6.75 4.95 -7.52
CA TRP A 28 -5.66 4.80 -6.56
C TRP A 28 -5.43 6.13 -5.83
N VAL A 29 -5.38 6.08 -4.50
CA VAL A 29 -5.20 7.26 -3.64
C VAL A 29 -4.00 7.07 -2.74
N ILE A 30 -3.27 8.16 -2.48
CA ILE A 30 -2.11 8.14 -1.58
C ILE A 30 -2.63 8.17 -0.14
N ILE A 31 -2.24 7.19 0.66
CA ILE A 31 -2.67 7.06 2.06
C ILE A 31 -1.57 7.42 3.06
N ALA A 32 -0.30 7.30 2.67
CA ALA A 32 0.82 7.56 3.55
C ALA A 32 2.05 8.02 2.76
N ARG A 33 2.94 8.74 3.46
CA ARG A 33 4.27 9.13 2.99
C ARG A 33 5.27 8.68 4.03
N VAL A 34 6.21 7.84 3.64
CA VAL A 34 7.18 7.24 4.54
C VAL A 34 8.59 7.42 4.01
N TYR A 35 9.57 7.25 4.90
CA TYR A 35 10.98 7.38 4.56
C TYR A 35 11.71 6.07 4.83
N PRO A 36 12.79 5.79 4.11
CA PRO A 36 13.63 4.63 4.39
C PRO A 36 14.20 4.67 5.81
N PRO A 37 14.27 3.52 6.51
CA PRO A 37 13.93 2.17 6.04
C PRO A 37 12.46 1.76 6.22
N ASN A 38 11.59 2.65 6.73
CA ASN A 38 10.21 2.31 7.11
C ASN A 38 9.34 1.87 5.92
N ASP A 39 9.67 2.32 4.70
CA ASP A 39 9.00 1.91 3.47
C ASP A 39 9.05 0.39 3.25
N VAL A 40 10.18 -0.25 3.56
CA VAL A 40 10.40 -1.69 3.40
C VAL A 40 9.57 -2.48 4.40
N ILE A 41 9.44 -1.96 5.62
CA ILE A 41 8.65 -2.57 6.69
C ILE A 41 7.17 -2.54 6.31
N ILE A 42 6.67 -1.38 5.88
CA ILE A 42 5.28 -1.22 5.45
C ILE A 42 4.98 -2.04 4.19
N GLU A 43 5.92 -2.13 3.23
CA GLU A 43 5.76 -3.01 2.06
C GLU A 43 5.57 -4.48 2.47
N SER A 44 6.39 -4.95 3.40
CA SER A 44 6.30 -6.32 3.93
C SER A 44 5.00 -6.56 4.69
N LEU A 45 4.55 -5.57 5.47
CA LEU A 45 3.27 -5.59 6.18
C LEU A 45 2.11 -5.70 5.19
N LEU A 46 1.97 -4.75 4.26
CA LEU A 46 0.86 -4.73 3.30
C LEU A 46 0.82 -6.00 2.43
N ARG A 47 1.99 -6.51 2.03
CA ARG A 47 2.10 -7.79 1.31
C ARG A 47 1.58 -8.97 2.14
N SER A 48 1.86 -9.00 3.45
CA SER A 48 1.39 -10.06 4.35
C SER A 48 -0.12 -10.06 4.53
N TYR A 49 -0.76 -8.89 4.40
CA TYR A 49 -2.22 -8.73 4.41
C TYR A 49 -2.86 -8.91 3.02
N GLU A 50 -2.09 -9.31 2.00
CA GLU A 50 -2.54 -9.38 0.60
C GLU A 50 -3.14 -8.04 0.08
N ILE A 51 -2.72 -6.90 0.67
CA ILE A 51 -3.22 -5.57 0.30
C ILE A 51 -2.45 -5.07 -0.93
N PRO A 52 -3.13 -4.76 -2.05
CA PRO A 52 -2.49 -4.19 -3.22
C PRO A 52 -2.07 -2.73 -2.94
N ALA A 53 -0.76 -2.49 -2.94
CA ALA A 53 -0.18 -1.18 -2.72
C ALA A 53 0.86 -0.84 -3.81
N LYS A 54 0.92 0.43 -4.19
CA LYS A 54 1.93 1.00 -5.09
C LYS A 54 2.85 1.91 -4.28
N PHE A 55 4.14 1.64 -4.35
CA PHE A 55 5.19 2.43 -3.71
C PHE A 55 5.83 3.33 -4.76
N ILE A 56 5.58 4.63 -4.65
CA ILE A 56 6.06 5.65 -5.59
C ILE A 56 7.27 6.32 -4.94
N ARG A 57 8.46 5.99 -5.44
CA ARG A 57 9.74 6.54 -4.99
C ARG A 57 10.16 7.66 -5.93
N GLU A 58 10.48 8.85 -5.41
CA GLU A 58 10.95 9.94 -6.27
C GLU A 58 12.38 9.69 -6.76
N ALA A 59 12.59 9.79 -8.08
CA ALA A 59 13.84 9.38 -8.73
C ALA A 59 15.06 10.24 -8.33
N ILE A 60 14.84 11.45 -7.82
CA ILE A 60 15.90 12.42 -7.52
C ILE A 60 16.84 11.92 -6.40
N GLY A 61 16.32 11.23 -5.39
CA GLY A 61 17.15 10.62 -4.34
C GLY A 61 18.02 9.48 -4.86
N THR A 62 17.48 8.63 -5.74
CA THR A 62 18.19 7.45 -6.27
C THR A 62 19.35 7.85 -7.19
N VAL A 63 19.17 8.85 -8.05
CA VAL A 63 20.22 9.30 -8.99
C VAL A 63 21.39 10.01 -8.30
N GLN A 64 21.19 10.57 -7.11
CA GLN A 64 22.24 11.23 -6.32
C GLN A 64 22.84 10.33 -5.23
N GLY A 65 22.44 9.05 -5.17
CA GLY A 65 22.87 8.13 -4.10
C GLY A 65 22.32 8.51 -2.72
N LEU A 66 21.30 9.38 -2.67
CA LEU A 66 20.61 9.80 -1.46
C LEU A 66 19.44 8.86 -1.20
N SER A 67 19.74 7.74 -0.53
CA SER A 67 18.74 6.73 -0.14
C SER A 67 18.14 6.98 1.25
N ILE A 68 18.55 8.05 1.94
CA ILE A 68 18.15 8.36 3.32
C ILE A 68 17.89 9.87 3.43
N GLY A 69 16.78 10.26 4.07
CA GLY A 69 16.41 11.66 4.32
C GLY A 69 15.18 12.14 3.56
N PRO A 70 14.81 13.44 3.67
CA PRO A 70 13.54 13.98 3.14
C PRO A 70 13.39 13.87 1.61
N LEU A 71 14.52 13.71 0.90
CA LEU A 71 14.55 13.53 -0.55
C LEU A 71 14.29 12.08 -1.00
N ALA A 72 14.22 11.15 -0.05
CA ALA A 72 13.93 9.73 -0.26
C ALA A 72 12.47 9.38 0.12
N GLU A 73 11.56 10.37 0.12
CA GLU A 73 10.14 10.14 0.40
C GLU A 73 9.54 9.08 -0.53
N VAL A 74 8.85 8.11 0.06
CA VAL A 74 8.10 7.07 -0.63
C VAL A 74 6.61 7.28 -0.36
N LYS A 75 5.83 7.47 -1.42
CA LYS A 75 4.38 7.62 -1.34
C LYS A 75 3.72 6.26 -1.52
N ILE A 76 2.85 5.90 -0.59
CA ILE A 76 2.11 4.64 -0.61
C ILE A 76 0.70 4.93 -1.13
N ALA A 77 0.35 4.31 -2.25
CA ALA A 77 -0.97 4.42 -2.86
C ALA A 77 -1.69 3.08 -2.86
N VAL A 78 -2.99 3.09 -2.54
CA VAL A 78 -3.86 1.90 -2.55
C VAL A 78 -5.18 2.23 -3.25
N PRO A 79 -5.95 1.23 -3.66
CA PRO A 79 -7.30 1.44 -4.18
C PRO A 79 -8.19 2.18 -3.17
N GLU A 80 -8.92 3.20 -3.63
CA GLU A 80 -9.78 4.09 -2.83
C GLU A 80 -10.78 3.29 -1.97
N GLU A 81 -11.26 2.15 -2.48
CA GLU A 81 -12.21 1.28 -1.79
C GLU A 81 -11.65 0.61 -0.52
N ILE A 82 -10.34 0.47 -0.40
CA ILE A 82 -9.66 -0.11 0.78
C ILE A 82 -8.73 0.89 1.48
N ALA A 83 -8.73 2.14 1.02
CA ALA A 83 -7.83 3.18 1.51
C ALA A 83 -8.00 3.47 2.99
N SER A 84 -9.25 3.53 3.46
CA SER A 84 -9.54 3.81 4.87
C SER A 84 -9.06 2.69 5.79
N GLU A 85 -9.40 1.43 5.49
CA GLU A 85 -8.95 0.28 6.31
C GLU A 85 -7.42 0.17 6.32
N THR A 86 -6.79 0.37 5.16
CA THR A 86 -5.33 0.28 5.05
C THR A 86 -4.62 1.39 5.82
N ALA A 87 -5.16 2.62 5.79
CA ALA A 87 -4.60 3.74 6.54
C ALA A 87 -4.62 3.49 8.05
N GLU A 88 -5.67 2.83 8.57
CA GLU A 88 -5.75 2.45 9.98
C GLU A 88 -4.69 1.40 10.34
N ILE A 89 -4.47 0.38 9.49
CA ILE A 89 -3.43 -0.63 9.69
C ILE A 89 -2.04 0.01 9.78
N ILE A 90 -1.72 0.94 8.86
CA ILE A 90 -0.42 1.63 8.86
C ILE A 90 -0.28 2.48 10.12
N LYS A 91 -1.33 3.21 10.51
CA LYS A 91 -1.29 4.07 11.69
C LYS A 91 -1.09 3.28 12.98
N SER A 92 -1.73 2.11 13.12
CA SER A 92 -1.52 1.23 14.27
C SER A 92 -0.10 0.69 14.36
N TYR A 93 0.61 0.56 13.24
CA TYR A 93 2.00 0.10 13.20
C TYR A 93 3.01 1.22 13.49
N ASP A 94 2.70 2.47 13.13
CA ASP A 94 3.54 3.65 13.40
C ASP A 94 3.47 4.12 14.87
N ASP A 95 2.40 3.76 15.59
CA ASP A 95 2.16 4.13 17.00
C ASP A 95 2.84 3.17 18.00
N GLU A 96 3.49 2.09 17.56
CA GLU A 96 4.27 1.21 18.44
C GLU A 96 5.67 1.84 18.73
N PRO A 97 5.97 2.26 19.98
CA PRO A 97 7.19 2.97 20.35
C PRO A 97 8.45 2.09 20.47
#